data_AF-A0A8T6N5S3-F1
#
_entry.id   AF-A0A8T6N5S3-F1
#
_cell.length_a   1.000
_cell.length_b   1.000
_cell.length_c   1.000
_cell.angle_alpha   90.00
_cell.angle_beta   90.00
_cell.angle_gamma   90.00
#
_symmetry.space_group_name_H-M   'P 1'
#
loop_
_entity.id
_entity.type
_entity.pdbx_description
1 polymer ?
#
loop_
_entity_poly.entity_id
_entity_poly.type
_entity_poly.pdbx_seq_one_letter_code
_entity_poly.pdbx_strand_id
1 'polypeptide(L)'
;MTQQNDPSPVVYDNAFIVIKQRWGTYTSVAYSPDPDVPAKKLITSLTEELCISSTRFYLKGLQEGWKTTGSGNVYDGEVGGKL
;
A
#
# COMPACT_ATOMS: atom_id res chain seq x y z
N MET A 1 -38.15 -4.57 -1.58
CA MET A 1 -36.99 -4.35 -0.70
C MET A 1 -36.02 -5.50 -0.91
N THR A 2 -35.19 -5.43 -1.95
CA THR A 2 -34.17 -6.45 -2.24
C THR A 2 -32.96 -6.13 -1.37
N GLN A 3 -32.75 -6.94 -0.32
CA GLN A 3 -31.53 -6.89 0.47
C GLN A 3 -30.38 -7.32 -0.46
N GLN A 4 -29.57 -6.35 -0.86
CA GLN A 4 -28.39 -6.56 -1.70
C GLN A 4 -27.31 -7.14 -0.78
N ASN A 5 -27.17 -8.47 -0.80
CA ASN A 5 -26.08 -9.18 -0.12
C ASN A 5 -24.79 -8.93 -0.92
N ASP A 6 -24.23 -7.73 -0.78
CA ASP A 6 -22.87 -7.48 -1.23
C ASP A 6 -21.93 -8.23 -0.30
N PRO A 7 -21.02 -9.09 -0.82
CA PRO A 7 -20.08 -9.80 0.03
C PRO A 7 -19.19 -8.79 0.73
N SER A 8 -19.16 -8.84 2.06
CA SER A 8 -18.24 -8.04 2.87
C SER A 8 -16.81 -8.20 2.34
N PRO A 9 -16.06 -7.11 2.14
CA PRO A 9 -14.72 -7.20 1.57
C PRO A 9 -13.81 -8.02 2.48
N VAL A 10 -13.04 -8.94 1.87
CA VAL A 10 -12.06 -9.74 2.61
C VAL A 10 -10.92 -8.83 3.05
N VAL A 11 -10.76 -8.67 4.36
CA VAL A 11 -9.67 -7.91 4.97
C VAL A 11 -8.53 -8.87 5.30
N TYR A 12 -7.37 -8.61 4.72
CA TYR A 12 -6.14 -9.37 4.96
C TYR A 12 -5.38 -8.77 6.15
N ASP A 13 -5.09 -9.62 7.14
CA ASP A 13 -4.25 -9.31 8.31
C ASP A 13 -4.71 -8.04 9.08
N ASN A 14 -6.01 -7.69 9.00
CA ASN A 14 -6.57 -6.43 9.49
C ASN A 14 -5.85 -5.16 8.99
N ALA A 15 -5.13 -5.25 7.87
CA ALA A 15 -4.23 -4.19 7.40
C ALA A 15 -4.55 -3.70 5.99
N PHE A 16 -5.04 -4.56 5.09
CA PHE A 16 -5.36 -4.16 3.72
C PHE A 16 -6.47 -5.02 3.10
N ILE A 17 -7.09 -4.49 2.05
CA ILE A 17 -8.05 -5.20 1.18
C ILE A 17 -7.49 -5.27 -0.24
N VAL A 18 -7.93 -6.26 -1.02
CA VAL A 18 -7.55 -6.40 -2.44
C VAL A 18 -8.78 -6.20 -3.32
N ILE A 19 -8.65 -5.34 -4.33
CA ILE A 19 -9.73 -4.99 -5.24
C ILE A 19 -9.31 -5.33 -6.66
N LYS A 20 -10.10 -6.18 -7.33
CA LYS A 20 -9.94 -6.45 -8.76
C LYS A 20 -10.42 -5.25 -9.57
N GLN A 21 -9.52 -4.68 -10.35
CA GLN A 21 -9.79 -3.53 -11.20
C GLN A 21 -10.53 -3.97 -12.48
N ARG A 22 -11.20 -3.02 -13.14
CA ARG A 22 -11.95 -3.26 -14.39
C ARG A 22 -11.09 -3.90 -15.49
N TRP A 23 -9.82 -3.52 -15.57
CA TRP A 23 -8.87 -4.03 -16.57
C TRP A 23 -8.13 -5.30 -16.14
N GLY A 24 -8.56 -5.96 -15.06
CA GLY A 24 -8.10 -7.29 -14.67
C GLY A 24 -6.92 -7.35 -13.70
N THR A 25 -6.28 -6.22 -13.37
CA THR A 25 -5.24 -6.19 -12.32
C THR A 25 -5.86 -6.19 -10.93
N TYR A 26 -5.04 -6.48 -9.93
CA TYR A 26 -5.42 -6.46 -8.53
C TYR A 26 -4.66 -5.33 -7.84
N THR A 27 -5.39 -4.48 -7.11
CA THR A 27 -4.81 -3.37 -6.35
C THR A 27 -5.12 -3.56 -4.87
N SER A 28 -4.09 -3.54 -4.04
CA SER A 28 -4.23 -3.52 -2.59
C SER A 28 -4.43 -2.09 -2.08
N VAL A 29 -5.30 -1.96 -1.10
CA VAL A 29 -5.66 -0.69 -0.47
C VAL A 29 -5.58 -0.86 1.03
N ALA A 30 -4.94 0.09 1.72
CA ALA A 30 -4.85 0.11 3.17
C ALA A 30 -6.25 0.11 3.78
N TYR A 31 -6.48 -0.80 4.73
CA TYR A 31 -7.72 -0.89 5.47
C TYR A 31 -7.64 0.07 6.66
N SER A 32 -8.63 0.96 6.77
CA SER A 32 -8.83 1.80 7.93
C SER A 32 -10.26 1.57 8.44
N PRO A 33 -10.46 1.33 9.75
CA PRO A 33 -11.79 1.28 10.35
C PRO A 33 -12.44 2.66 10.45
N ASP A 34 -11.63 3.72 10.40
CA ASP A 34 -12.10 5.11 10.45
C ASP A 34 -12.54 5.56 9.03
N PRO A 35 -13.82 5.94 8.85
CA PRO A 35 -14.35 6.38 7.56
C PRO A 35 -13.76 7.72 7.08
N ASP A 36 -13.20 8.54 7.98
CA ASP A 36 -12.61 9.83 7.64
C ASP A 36 -11.17 9.69 7.10
N VAL A 37 -10.57 8.51 7.25
CA VAL A 37 -9.21 8.23 6.74
C VAL A 37 -9.28 7.78 5.28
N PRO A 38 -8.69 8.54 4.35
CA PRO A 38 -8.73 8.19 2.94
C PRO A 38 -7.95 6.89 2.68
N ALA A 39 -8.58 5.98 1.94
CA ALA A 39 -8.00 4.71 1.61
C ALA A 39 -6.76 4.88 0.70
N LYS A 40 -5.58 4.44 1.18
CA LYS A 40 -4.31 4.57 0.45
C LYS A 40 -4.05 3.34 -0.41
N LYS A 41 -3.84 3.53 -1.71
CA LYS A 41 -3.39 2.45 -2.61
C LYS A 41 -1.95 2.07 -2.28
N LEU A 42 -1.67 0.77 -2.15
CA LEU A 42 -0.35 0.26 -1.77
C LEU A 42 0.37 -0.33 -2.99
N ILE A 43 -0.10 -1.47 -3.50
CA ILE A 43 0.55 -2.21 -4.59
C ILE A 43 -0.49 -2.60 -5.63
N THR A 44 -0.10 -2.58 -6.91
CA THR A 44 -0.88 -3.17 -8.00
C THR A 44 -0.10 -4.31 -8.64
N SER A 45 -0.78 -5.42 -8.93
CA SER A 45 -0.17 -6.61 -9.53
C SER A 45 -1.11 -7.29 -10.54
N LEU A 46 -0.56 -8.14 -11.41
CA LEU A 46 -1.33 -8.86 -12.42
C LEU A 46 -2.18 -9.99 -11.84
N THR A 47 -1.74 -10.61 -10.74
CA THR A 47 -2.46 -11.68 -10.04
C THR A 47 -2.74 -11.29 -8.60
N GLU A 48 -3.81 -11.87 -8.02
CA GLU A 48 -4.22 -11.60 -6.65
C GLU A 48 -3.18 -12.08 -5.64
N GLU A 49 -2.67 -13.30 -5.80
CA GLU A 49 -1.66 -13.91 -4.92
C GLU A 49 -0.38 -13.07 -4.85
N LEU A 50 0.07 -12.55 -6.00
CA LEU A 50 1.24 -11.67 -6.06
C LEU A 50 0.97 -10.33 -5.37
N CYS A 51 -0.24 -9.79 -5.53
CA CYS A 51 -0.64 -8.55 -4.86
C CYS A 51 -0.62 -8.74 -3.33
N ILE A 52 -1.18 -9.84 -2.82
CA ILE A 52 -1.22 -10.17 -1.38
C ILE A 52 0.18 -10.34 -0.82
N SER A 53 0.99 -11.22 -1.42
CA SER A 53 2.35 -11.52 -0.96
C SER A 53 3.27 -10.29 -0.99
N SER A 54 3.20 -9.50 -2.07
CA SER A 54 3.97 -8.24 -2.18
C SER A 54 3.53 -7.21 -1.14
N THR A 55 2.22 -7.10 -0.89
CA THR A 55 1.69 -6.13 0.10
C THR A 55 2.10 -6.52 1.51
N ARG A 56 2.04 -7.81 1.85
CA ARG A 56 2.55 -8.32 3.14
C ARG A 56 4.02 -8.00 3.33
N PHE A 57 4.84 -8.26 2.31
CA PHE A 57 6.26 -7.96 2.35
C PHE A 57 6.55 -6.47 2.54
N TYR A 58 5.85 -5.61 1.78
CA TYR A 58 5.99 -4.16 1.88
C TYR A 58 5.59 -3.63 3.26
N LEU A 59 4.43 -4.04 3.78
CA LEU A 59 3.95 -3.61 5.10
C LEU A 59 4.87 -4.10 6.22
N LYS A 60 5.38 -5.33 6.11
CA LYS A 60 6.40 -5.85 7.03
C LYS A 60 7.67 -5.00 6.98
N GLY A 61 8.14 -4.66 5.80
CA GLY A 61 9.29 -3.75 5.63
C GLY A 61 9.08 -2.41 6.33
N LEU A 62 7.89 -1.81 6.19
CA LEU A 62 7.56 -0.57 6.91
C LEU A 62 7.59 -0.73 8.44
N GLN A 63 7.11 -1.86 8.97
CA GLN A 63 7.20 -2.17 10.41
C GLN A 63 8.65 -2.35 10.87
N GLU A 64 9.50 -2.92 10.02
CA GLU A 64 10.95 -3.08 10.25
C GLU A 64 11.75 -1.79 10.03
N GLY A 65 11.08 -0.67 9.74
CA GLY A 65 11.71 0.64 9.61
C GLY A 65 12.31 0.90 8.23
N TRP A 66 11.83 0.23 7.18
CA TRP A 66 12.20 0.56 5.80
C TRP A 66 11.86 2.02 5.53
N LYS A 67 12.89 2.83 5.33
CA LYS A 67 12.73 4.24 5.01
C LYS A 67 12.10 4.34 3.63
N THR A 68 10.84 4.77 3.57
CA THR A 68 10.29 5.36 2.35
C THR A 68 11.21 6.53 2.02
N THR A 69 11.95 6.42 0.92
CA THR A 69 12.96 7.34 0.38
C THR A 69 12.79 8.78 0.91
N GLY A 70 13.50 9.13 1.99
CA GLY A 70 13.28 10.41 2.67
C GLY A 70 13.91 10.62 4.05
N SER A 71 14.61 9.65 4.64
CA SER A 71 15.28 9.85 5.96
C SER A 71 16.71 9.29 6.03
N GLY A 72 17.46 9.32 4.93
CA GLY A 72 18.87 8.95 4.96
C GLY A 72 19.57 9.42 3.69
N ASN A 73 20.46 10.39 3.87
CA ASN A 73 21.33 11.00 2.86
C ASN A 73 20.68 12.16 2.07
N VAL A 74 20.37 13.25 2.78
CA VAL A 74 20.53 14.57 2.18
C VAL A 74 22.04 14.73 1.99
N TYR A 75 22.53 14.50 0.77
CA TYR A 75 23.91 14.84 0.42
C TYR A 75 23.95 16.37 0.28
N ASP A 76 24.39 17.06 1.33
CA ASP A 76 24.69 18.48 1.28
C ASP A 76 25.94 18.66 0.40
N GLY A 77 25.70 18.91 -0.88
CA GLY A 77 26.73 19.14 -1.88
C GLY A 77 27.23 20.58 -1.79
N GLU A 78 27.87 20.95 -0.68
CA GLU A 78 28.60 22.21 -0.62
C GLU A 78 29.87 22.08 -1.48
N VAL A 79 29.78 22.52 -2.73
CA VAL A 79 30.95 22.67 -3.61
C VAL A 79 31.70 23.90 -3.12
N GLY A 80 32.60 23.71 -2.15
CA GLY A 80 33.50 24.74 -1.65
C GLY A 80 34.35 25.31 -2.78
N GLY A 81 33.84 26.33 -3.45
CA GLY A 81 34.50 27.04 -4.52
C GLY A 81 35.78 27.68 -4.00
N LYS A 82 36.91 27.03 -4.25
CA LYS A 82 38.22 27.63 -4.08
C LYS A 82 38.63 28.28 -5.40
N LEU A 83 38.52 29.61 -5.41
CA LEU A 83 39.26 30.51 -6.29
C LEU A 83 40.77 30.29 -6.12
#